data_AF-A0A2S1EQW2-F1
#
_entry.id   AF-A0A2S1EQW2-F1
#
_cell.length_a   1.000
_cell.length_b   1.000
_cell.length_c   1.000
_cell.angle_alpha   90.00
_cell.angle_beta   90.00
_cell.angle_gamma   90.00
#
_symmetry.space_group_name_H-M   'P 1'
#
loop_
_entity.id
_entity.type
_entity.pdbx_description
1 polymer ?
#
loop_
_entity_poly.entity_id
_entity_poly.type
_entity_poly.pdbx_seq_one_letter_code
_entity_poly.pdbx_strand_id
1 'polypeptide(L)'
;MSVAQTVKLFGNAGYKKRNLENIGKELYSLTQVVKHVSRNDDNSGKITREEDLYPKPVLFYNNGQLFEAPRVGYNVKSELITSNLTGDRLREQLQLFSDVAHEYDNYKEVGEGWQACDFMCFLFEAPWLWKIRNMYELSPSSKSREDVPLGVALIGQGRTGKSTLGKRLAAKLTGSGNFLDGGVFDAKNYALGKSNINMTITTVLSDYMYSAGPVNPMMIDDISPDLTTRPYFDRFIKEITNNRSLTRPLPSFIFTMNRREGDSKSQLSLKPEIMRRLWYLSFESTFAWDENEREAKLNDLLERANDQLYRYCQVELAKFFNDVSPETEQKIERDYLYPIKYVLKQAMDQFGMFELDKDYFDDNYDYSLFVGRNDWTMLINQAEVGADLTFIQQDGQLKAQINKQLFNKVSDSTARNNGSMMMERYFQYLPRKYRISYQYTSTGFIVDVANFDRWLNSDTLQQKYNSSEVARDAQKVNTDAKMTELLTRLTEAQEKQAHRHGIFSWLKKK
;
A
#
# COMPACT_ATOMS: atom_id res chain seq x y z
N MET A 1 32.92 30.25 -26.19
CA MET A 1 32.10 30.91 -27.22
C MET A 1 30.65 30.70 -26.85
N SER A 2 29.92 31.76 -26.49
CA SER A 2 28.50 31.66 -26.16
C SER A 2 27.68 31.64 -27.45
N VAL A 3 26.81 30.65 -27.60
CA VAL A 3 25.81 30.63 -28.68
C VAL A 3 24.57 31.33 -28.17
N ALA A 4 24.38 32.59 -28.56
CA ALA A 4 23.13 33.30 -28.34
C ALA A 4 22.11 32.83 -29.38
N GLN A 5 21.12 32.04 -28.96
CA GLN A 5 19.95 31.77 -29.81
C GLN A 5 19.00 32.98 -29.75
N THR A 6 18.90 33.71 -30.86
CA THR A 6 17.90 34.76 -31.06
C THR A 6 16.58 34.09 -31.45
N VAL A 7 15.62 34.02 -30.53
CA VAL A 7 14.26 33.56 -30.82
C VAL A 7 13.48 34.72 -31.44
N LYS A 8 13.11 34.60 -32.73
CA LYS A 8 12.14 35.50 -33.37
C LYS A 8 10.74 35.22 -32.81
N LEU A 9 10.28 36.10 -31.93
CA LEU A 9 8.87 36.21 -31.56
C LEU A 9 8.16 36.94 -32.71
N PHE A 10 6.96 36.50 -33.08
CA PHE A 10 6.08 36.99 -34.18
C PHE A 10 6.17 36.22 -35.51
N GLY A 11 5.08 35.53 -35.86
CA GLY A 11 4.76 35.08 -37.21
C GLY A 11 3.86 36.09 -37.94
N ASN A 12 3.81 35.98 -39.27
CA ASN A 12 3.24 36.97 -40.23
C ASN A 12 1.71 37.16 -40.20
N ALA A 13 0.99 36.75 -39.16
CA ALA A 13 -0.45 36.97 -39.05
C ALA A 13 -0.81 37.59 -37.69
N GLY A 14 -1.48 38.74 -37.75
CA GLY A 14 -1.66 39.68 -36.66
C GLY A 14 -2.45 39.19 -35.44
N TYR A 15 -2.13 39.84 -34.32
CA TYR A 15 -2.92 40.05 -33.10
C TYR A 15 -3.45 38.82 -32.35
N LYS A 16 -2.60 38.25 -31.47
CA LYS A 16 -3.03 37.88 -30.11
C LYS A 16 -2.05 38.49 -29.11
N LYS A 17 -2.52 39.49 -28.37
CA LYS A 17 -1.85 40.07 -27.19
C LYS A 17 -1.73 38.94 -26.15
N ARG A 18 -0.61 38.21 -26.13
CA ARG A 18 -0.27 37.33 -25.00
C ARG A 18 0.18 38.25 -23.86
N ASN A 19 -0.48 38.16 -22.71
CA ASN A 19 -0.13 38.91 -21.50
C ASN A 19 1.35 38.69 -21.18
N LEU A 20 2.10 39.79 -21.00
CA LEU A 20 3.50 39.78 -20.57
C LEU A 20 3.71 38.97 -19.27
N GLU A 21 2.67 38.82 -18.45
CA GLU A 21 2.68 37.94 -17.26
C GLU A 21 2.83 36.45 -17.58
N ASN A 22 2.32 35.97 -18.72
CA ASN A 22 2.46 34.56 -19.11
C ASN A 22 3.85 34.26 -19.67
N ILE A 23 4.45 35.22 -20.38
CA ILE A 23 5.84 35.14 -20.84
C ILE A 23 6.80 35.24 -19.65
N GLY A 24 6.48 36.09 -18.67
CA GLY A 24 7.16 36.15 -17.38
C GLY A 24 7.10 34.82 -16.63
N LYS A 25 5.94 34.15 -16.56
CA LYS A 25 5.79 32.83 -15.93
C LYS A 25 6.57 31.72 -16.64
N GLU A 26 6.60 31.71 -17.98
CA GLU A 26 7.42 30.75 -18.75
C GLU A 26 8.93 31.00 -18.55
N LEU A 27 9.38 32.26 -18.50
CA LEU A 27 10.78 32.58 -18.15
C LEU A 27 11.12 32.26 -16.68
N TYR A 28 10.18 32.48 -15.74
CA TYR A 28 10.32 32.06 -14.34
C TYR A 28 10.36 30.54 -14.17
N SER A 29 9.78 29.77 -15.09
CA SER A 29 9.91 28.30 -15.10
C SER A 29 11.28 27.83 -15.60
N LEU A 30 11.98 28.64 -16.41
CA LEU A 30 13.32 28.37 -16.92
C LEU A 30 14.43 28.82 -15.96
N THR A 31 14.15 29.76 -15.07
CA THR A 31 15.05 30.17 -13.98
C THR A 31 14.29 30.14 -12.66
N GLN A 32 14.38 29.03 -11.92
CA GLN A 32 13.97 28.98 -10.51
C GLN A 32 14.81 29.98 -9.71
N VAL A 33 14.39 31.24 -9.66
CA VAL A 33 14.89 32.21 -8.68
C VAL A 33 13.93 32.15 -7.49
N VAL A 34 14.32 31.36 -6.50
CA VAL A 34 13.63 31.25 -5.22
C VAL A 34 13.89 32.54 -4.43
N LYS A 35 12.83 33.14 -3.89
CA LYS A 35 12.89 34.43 -3.21
C LYS A 35 13.71 34.35 -1.91
N HIS A 36 14.57 35.34 -1.73
CA HIS A 36 15.43 35.58 -0.57
C HIS A 36 14.65 35.70 0.75
N VAL A 37 15.08 34.96 1.78
CA VAL A 37 15.06 35.46 3.17
C VAL A 37 16.41 35.10 3.81
N SER A 38 17.31 36.07 3.92
CA SER A 38 18.53 35.96 4.73
C SER A 38 18.33 36.71 6.04
N ARG A 39 18.49 36.05 7.20
CA ARG A 39 19.18 36.60 8.39
C ARG A 39 19.18 35.67 9.61
N ASN A 40 20.30 35.77 10.32
CA ASN A 40 20.64 35.45 11.71
C ASN A 40 20.01 34.21 12.35
N ASP A 41 20.83 33.16 12.48
CA ASP A 41 20.58 32.01 13.35
C ASP A 41 20.51 32.47 14.81
N ASP A 42 19.30 32.63 15.33
CA ASP A 42 19.07 32.62 16.77
C ASP A 42 19.28 31.18 17.27
N ASN A 43 20.40 30.93 17.95
CA ASN A 43 20.80 29.66 18.58
C ASN A 43 19.92 29.23 19.77
N SER A 44 18.63 29.58 19.76
CA SER A 44 17.69 29.28 20.84
C SER A 44 17.15 27.85 20.85
N GLY A 45 17.51 27.03 19.84
CA GLY A 45 17.00 25.66 19.67
C GLY A 45 15.51 25.57 19.34
N LYS A 46 14.79 26.71 19.27
CA LYS A 46 13.38 26.77 18.88
C LYS A 46 13.25 26.80 17.36
N ILE A 47 12.25 26.11 16.85
CA ILE A 47 11.85 26.14 15.44
C ILE A 47 11.21 27.50 15.17
N THR A 48 11.91 28.31 14.38
CA THR A 48 11.47 29.66 13.97
C THR A 48 10.79 29.66 12.60
N ARG A 49 11.01 28.61 11.79
CA ARG A 49 10.47 28.41 10.44
C ARG A 49 10.12 26.95 10.21
N GLU A 50 9.01 26.68 9.52
CA GLU A 50 8.55 25.31 9.25
C GLU A 50 9.44 24.60 8.22
N GLU A 51 10.05 25.35 7.31
CA GLU A 51 10.97 24.82 6.29
C GLU A 51 12.23 24.20 6.89
N ASP A 52 12.58 24.54 8.13
CA ASP A 52 13.71 23.91 8.83
C ASP A 52 13.43 22.45 9.20
N LEU A 53 12.17 22.03 9.16
CA LEU A 53 11.71 20.66 9.34
C LEU A 53 11.69 19.86 8.04
N TYR A 54 11.76 20.51 6.87
CA TYR A 54 11.70 19.81 5.59
C TYR A 54 12.94 18.94 5.36
N PRO A 55 12.84 17.87 4.54
CA PRO A 55 13.97 16.98 4.25
C PRO A 55 15.24 17.72 3.78
N LYS A 56 16.41 17.14 4.06
CA LYS A 56 17.75 17.67 3.76
C LYS A 56 18.63 16.49 3.33
N PRO A 57 19.06 16.38 2.07
CA PRO A 57 18.75 17.28 0.97
C PRO A 57 17.26 17.20 0.55
N VAL A 58 16.81 18.22 -0.18
CA VAL A 58 15.50 18.24 -0.84
C VAL A 58 15.68 17.82 -2.29
N LEU A 59 14.77 17.00 -2.78
CA LEU A 59 14.72 16.63 -4.19
C LEU A 59 13.65 17.43 -4.92
N PHE A 60 13.98 17.90 -6.13
CA PHE A 60 13.12 18.68 -6.99
C PHE A 60 13.00 18.00 -8.35
N TYR A 61 11.80 17.99 -8.92
CA TYR A 61 11.58 17.55 -10.29
C TYR A 61 11.65 18.74 -11.26
N ASN A 62 12.43 18.60 -12.33
CA ASN A 62 12.48 19.55 -13.43
C ASN A 62 12.80 18.85 -14.76
N ASN A 63 12.02 19.11 -15.81
CA ASN A 63 12.24 18.64 -17.18
C ASN A 63 12.60 17.14 -17.31
N GLY A 64 11.85 16.27 -16.63
CA GLY A 64 12.06 14.82 -16.71
C GLY A 64 13.14 14.26 -15.80
N GLN A 65 13.84 15.11 -15.05
CA GLN A 65 14.95 14.73 -14.19
C GLN A 65 14.75 15.21 -12.75
N LEU A 66 15.46 14.58 -11.82
CA LEU A 66 15.50 14.98 -10.41
C LEU A 66 16.79 15.73 -10.11
N PHE A 67 16.65 16.78 -9.31
CA PHE A 67 17.74 17.61 -8.82
C PHE A 67 17.74 17.61 -7.30
N GLU A 68 18.90 17.72 -6.69
CA GLU A 68 19.05 17.88 -5.25
C GLU A 68 19.47 19.31 -4.89
N ALA A 69 18.96 19.81 -3.76
CA ALA A 69 19.48 21.00 -3.12
C ALA A 69 19.57 20.80 -1.60
N PRO A 70 20.46 21.53 -0.89
CA PRO A 70 20.66 21.32 0.54
C PRO A 70 19.41 21.53 1.39
N ARG A 71 18.57 22.53 1.04
CA ARG A 71 17.33 22.91 1.74
C ARG A 71 16.37 23.62 0.79
N VAL A 72 15.07 23.62 1.12
CA VAL A 72 14.09 24.50 0.46
C VAL A 72 14.50 25.96 0.72
N GLY A 73 14.43 26.81 -0.31
CA GLY A 73 14.74 28.23 -0.17
C GLY A 73 16.22 28.62 -0.29
N TYR A 74 17.15 27.67 -0.37
CA TYR A 74 18.57 27.97 -0.56
C TYR A 74 18.89 28.31 -2.02
N ASN A 75 19.55 29.45 -2.27
CA ASN A 75 20.07 29.89 -3.57
C ASN A 75 21.35 29.14 -4.00
N VAL A 76 21.46 27.86 -3.69
CA VAL A 76 22.55 27.00 -4.18
C VAL A 76 22.09 26.38 -5.48
N LYS A 77 22.98 26.30 -6.47
CA LYS A 77 22.69 25.62 -7.73
C LYS A 77 22.30 24.18 -7.43
N SER A 78 21.08 23.81 -7.81
CA SER A 78 20.63 22.43 -7.66
C SER A 78 21.46 21.51 -8.55
N GLU A 79 21.82 20.35 -8.03
CA GLU A 79 22.65 19.37 -8.73
C GLU A 79 21.77 18.27 -9.31
N LEU A 80 22.05 17.87 -10.55
CA LEU A 80 21.33 16.76 -11.18
C LEU A 80 21.66 15.47 -10.44
N ILE A 81 20.65 14.69 -10.06
CA ILE A 81 20.88 13.34 -9.54
C ILE A 81 21.45 12.49 -10.67
N THR A 82 22.64 11.94 -10.43
CA THR A 82 23.32 11.03 -11.34
C THR A 82 23.71 9.74 -10.61
N SER A 83 23.95 8.69 -11.38
CA SER A 83 24.46 7.42 -10.87
C SER A 83 25.43 6.81 -11.88
N ASN A 84 26.55 6.32 -11.36
CA ASN A 84 27.52 5.50 -12.07
C ASN A 84 27.57 4.06 -11.51
N LEU A 85 26.56 3.68 -10.71
CA LEU A 85 26.49 2.39 -10.05
C LEU A 85 26.32 1.27 -11.08
N THR A 86 27.33 0.41 -11.20
CA THR A 86 27.41 -0.68 -12.18
C THR A 86 28.29 -1.82 -11.65
N GLY A 87 28.26 -2.99 -12.30
CA GLY A 87 29.12 -4.13 -11.98
C GLY A 87 28.98 -4.62 -10.54
N ASP A 88 30.10 -5.00 -9.92
CA ASP A 88 30.12 -5.56 -8.56
C ASP A 88 29.53 -4.60 -7.51
N ARG A 89 29.73 -3.29 -7.67
CA ARG A 89 29.13 -2.31 -6.74
C ARG A 89 27.60 -2.32 -6.82
N LEU A 90 27.03 -2.42 -8.03
CA LEU A 90 25.57 -2.55 -8.17
C LEU A 90 25.08 -3.83 -7.50
N ARG A 91 25.79 -4.95 -7.72
CA ARG A 91 25.48 -6.23 -7.08
C ARG A 91 25.49 -6.15 -5.55
N GLU A 92 26.51 -5.54 -4.96
CA GLU A 92 26.62 -5.35 -3.50
C GLU A 92 25.46 -4.52 -2.92
N GLN A 93 25.05 -3.47 -3.65
CA GLN A 93 23.92 -2.64 -3.22
C GLN A 93 22.58 -3.36 -3.37
N LEU A 94 22.39 -4.16 -4.42
CA LEU A 94 21.22 -5.03 -4.56
C LEU A 94 21.19 -6.10 -3.47
N GLN A 95 22.35 -6.67 -3.11
CA GLN A 95 22.44 -7.63 -2.02
C GLN A 95 22.03 -6.99 -0.69
N LEU A 96 22.46 -5.75 -0.42
CA LEU A 96 22.00 -5.02 0.76
C LEU A 96 20.48 -4.83 0.77
N PHE A 97 19.86 -4.53 -0.37
CA PHE A 97 18.41 -4.43 -0.48
C PHE A 97 17.73 -5.76 -0.09
N SER A 98 18.19 -6.88 -0.65
CA SER A 98 17.66 -8.21 -0.30
C SER A 98 17.91 -8.59 1.16
N ASP A 99 19.10 -8.28 1.69
CA ASP A 99 19.48 -8.58 3.08
C ASP A 99 18.56 -7.87 4.07
N VAL A 100 18.12 -6.63 3.79
CA VAL A 100 17.16 -5.93 4.65
C VAL A 100 15.81 -6.63 4.68
N ALA A 101 15.30 -7.13 3.54
CA ALA A 101 14.05 -7.87 3.49
C ALA A 101 14.17 -9.22 4.24
N HIS A 102 15.23 -9.97 3.95
CA HIS A 102 15.51 -11.26 4.59
C HIS A 102 15.74 -11.14 6.10
N GLU A 103 16.31 -10.04 6.58
CA GLU A 103 16.47 -9.80 8.02
C GLU A 103 15.10 -9.74 8.72
N TYR A 104 14.13 -9.06 8.11
CA TYR A 104 12.77 -8.97 8.64
C TYR A 104 11.99 -10.28 8.50
N ASP A 105 12.39 -11.17 7.58
CA ASP A 105 11.72 -12.44 7.37
C ASP A 105 12.26 -13.56 8.27
N ASN A 106 13.58 -13.67 8.39
CA ASN A 106 14.24 -14.81 9.01
C ASN A 106 14.49 -14.63 10.51
N TYR A 107 14.66 -13.40 10.99
CA TYR A 107 15.01 -13.12 12.38
C TYR A 107 13.84 -12.65 13.23
N LYS A 108 12.63 -12.62 12.67
CA LYS A 108 11.40 -12.36 13.41
C LYS A 108 10.69 -13.66 13.78
N GLU A 109 9.91 -13.62 14.87
CA GLU A 109 9.09 -14.79 15.26
C GLU A 109 8.08 -15.17 14.16
N VAL A 110 7.58 -14.16 13.45
CA VAL A 110 6.79 -14.28 12.22
C VAL A 110 7.46 -13.39 11.18
N GLY A 111 7.80 -13.96 10.03
CA GLY A 111 8.48 -13.22 8.96
C GLY A 111 7.65 -12.04 8.46
N GLU A 112 8.31 -10.88 8.36
CA GLU A 112 7.74 -9.64 7.86
C GLU A 112 8.61 -9.03 6.74
N GLY A 113 9.31 -9.90 5.99
CA GLY A 113 10.20 -9.50 4.89
C GLY A 113 9.46 -8.82 3.75
N TRP A 114 8.22 -9.25 3.47
CA TRP A 114 7.37 -8.61 2.45
C TRP A 114 7.08 -7.15 2.81
N GLN A 115 6.68 -6.86 4.05
CA GLN A 115 6.44 -5.49 4.52
C GLN A 115 7.70 -4.63 4.43
N ALA A 116 8.87 -5.19 4.74
CA ALA A 116 10.14 -4.49 4.65
C ALA A 116 10.53 -4.19 3.19
N CYS A 117 10.40 -5.17 2.29
CA CYS A 117 10.65 -5.02 0.86
C CYS A 117 9.75 -3.95 0.23
N ASP A 118 8.46 -4.01 0.53
CA ASP A 118 7.46 -3.07 0.02
C ASP A 118 7.67 -1.65 0.56
N PHE A 119 8.10 -1.51 1.82
CA PHE A 119 8.50 -0.23 2.37
C PHE A 119 9.69 0.37 1.58
N MET A 120 10.73 -0.43 1.30
CA MET A 120 11.88 0.03 0.52
C MET A 120 11.51 0.40 -0.91
N CYS A 121 10.62 -0.37 -1.55
CA CYS A 121 10.06 -0.04 -2.86
C CYS A 121 9.34 1.31 -2.83
N PHE A 122 8.43 1.52 -1.87
CA PHE A 122 7.75 2.81 -1.71
C PHE A 122 8.71 3.96 -1.44
N LEU A 123 9.73 3.76 -0.59
CA LEU A 123 10.75 4.74 -0.29
C LEU A 123 11.48 5.22 -1.56
N PHE A 124 11.77 4.29 -2.49
CA PHE A 124 12.45 4.57 -3.74
C PHE A 124 11.51 5.16 -4.82
N GLU A 125 10.25 4.75 -4.84
CA GLU A 125 9.18 5.25 -5.73
C GLU A 125 8.66 6.64 -5.31
N ALA A 126 8.78 7.00 -4.03
CA ALA A 126 8.16 8.18 -3.42
C ALA A 126 8.29 9.49 -4.24
N PRO A 127 9.47 9.86 -4.79
CA PRO A 127 9.63 11.05 -5.65
C PRO A 127 8.79 11.08 -6.93
N TRP A 128 8.26 9.93 -7.35
CA TRP A 128 7.55 9.74 -8.61
C TRP A 128 6.06 9.45 -8.45
N LEU A 129 5.58 9.23 -7.21
CA LEU A 129 4.15 8.93 -6.95
C LEU A 129 3.20 9.96 -7.55
N TRP A 130 3.59 11.24 -7.60
CA TRP A 130 2.77 12.29 -8.22
C TRP A 130 2.58 12.06 -9.74
N LYS A 131 3.56 11.49 -10.45
CA LYS A 131 3.40 11.12 -11.87
C LYS A 131 2.41 9.99 -12.03
N ILE A 132 2.53 8.93 -11.23
CA ILE A 132 1.60 7.80 -11.24
C ILE A 132 0.17 8.28 -10.96
N ARG A 133 0.02 9.16 -9.97
CA ARG A 133 -1.25 9.82 -9.61
C ARG A 133 -1.83 10.66 -10.74
N ASN A 134 -1.00 11.32 -11.54
CA ASN A 134 -1.46 12.05 -12.72
C ASN A 134 -1.90 11.08 -13.82
N MET A 135 -1.19 9.97 -14.01
CA MET A 135 -1.57 8.96 -15.00
C MET A 135 -2.94 8.36 -14.68
N TYR A 136 -3.23 8.07 -13.41
CA TYR A 136 -4.55 7.58 -12.99
C TYR A 136 -5.67 8.58 -13.26
N GLU A 137 -5.44 9.88 -13.02
CA GLU A 137 -6.45 10.92 -13.27
C GLU A 137 -6.71 11.13 -14.77
N LEU A 138 -5.67 10.96 -15.61
CA LEU A 138 -5.74 11.17 -17.06
C LEU A 138 -6.13 9.91 -17.83
N SER A 139 -6.04 8.73 -17.20
CA SER A 139 -6.36 7.45 -17.82
C SER A 139 -7.87 7.33 -18.09
N PRO A 140 -8.27 6.70 -19.21
CA PRO A 140 -9.67 6.34 -19.44
C PRO A 140 -10.18 5.24 -18.50
N SER A 141 -9.32 4.64 -17.67
CA SER A 141 -9.74 3.63 -16.68
C SER A 141 -10.58 4.23 -15.56
N SER A 142 -11.36 3.39 -14.86
CA SER A 142 -12.16 3.83 -13.71
C SER A 142 -11.33 4.00 -12.42
N LYS A 143 -9.99 4.03 -12.51
CA LYS A 143 -9.09 4.13 -11.35
C LYS A 143 -8.99 5.58 -10.89
N SER A 144 -9.01 5.78 -9.58
CA SER A 144 -8.96 7.13 -9.01
C SER A 144 -7.55 7.48 -8.60
N ARG A 145 -7.15 8.76 -8.74
CA ARG A 145 -5.92 9.31 -8.15
C ARG A 145 -5.75 8.99 -6.66
N GLU A 146 -6.86 8.77 -5.96
CA GLU A 146 -6.92 8.39 -4.55
C GLU A 146 -6.43 6.96 -4.28
N ASP A 147 -6.41 6.09 -5.29
CA ASP A 147 -5.98 4.68 -5.17
C ASP A 147 -4.44 4.55 -5.10
N VAL A 148 -3.71 5.66 -5.31
CA VAL A 148 -2.26 5.74 -5.10
C VAL A 148 -2.02 6.54 -3.81
N PRO A 149 -1.33 5.96 -2.82
CA PRO A 149 -1.19 6.56 -1.50
C PRO A 149 -0.40 7.87 -1.52
N LEU A 150 -0.77 8.79 -0.61
CA LEU A 150 -0.01 10.01 -0.32
C LEU A 150 1.21 9.77 0.56
N GLY A 151 1.18 8.67 1.31
CA GLY A 151 2.18 8.34 2.30
C GLY A 151 1.99 6.94 2.82
N VAL A 152 3.02 6.46 3.53
CA VAL A 152 3.02 5.14 4.17
C VAL A 152 3.16 5.30 5.69
N ALA A 153 2.43 4.46 6.43
CA ALA A 153 2.50 4.37 7.87
C ALA A 153 2.97 2.98 8.29
N LEU A 154 4.15 2.89 8.90
CA LEU A 154 4.64 1.68 9.56
C LEU A 154 4.00 1.63 10.94
N ILE A 155 3.13 0.65 11.17
CA ILE A 155 2.37 0.51 12.42
C ILE A 155 2.75 -0.78 13.14
N GLY A 156 2.60 -0.81 14.46
CA GLY A 156 2.84 -2.02 15.25
C GLY A 156 3.26 -1.73 16.67
N GLN A 157 3.48 -2.77 17.47
CA GLN A 157 3.95 -2.63 18.86
C GLN A 157 5.38 -2.08 18.95
N GLY A 158 5.81 -1.66 20.14
CA GLY A 158 7.21 -1.27 20.37
C GLY A 158 8.17 -2.42 20.04
N ARG A 159 9.43 -2.11 19.74
CA ARG A 159 10.52 -3.10 19.49
C ARG A 159 10.39 -3.97 18.23
N THR A 160 9.38 -3.76 17.38
CA THR A 160 9.17 -4.49 16.11
C THR A 160 10.04 -4.00 14.94
N GLY A 161 11.02 -3.11 15.18
CA GLY A 161 11.95 -2.65 14.14
C GLY A 161 11.48 -1.46 13.28
N LYS A 162 10.25 -0.96 13.47
CA LYS A 162 9.69 0.16 12.67
C LYS A 162 10.57 1.40 12.61
N SER A 163 11.08 1.88 13.74
CA SER A 163 12.01 3.03 13.76
C SER A 163 13.37 2.66 13.17
N THR A 164 13.83 1.42 13.34
CA THR A 164 15.06 0.98 12.68
C THR A 164 14.94 1.05 11.15
N LEU A 165 13.86 0.52 10.59
CA LEU A 165 13.58 0.54 9.15
C LEU A 165 13.22 1.96 8.66
N GLY A 166 12.20 2.57 9.26
CA GLY A 166 11.59 3.83 8.83
C GLY A 166 12.39 5.09 9.15
N LYS A 167 13.32 5.04 10.12
CA LYS A 167 14.22 6.16 10.46
C LYS A 167 15.67 5.86 10.10
N ARG A 168 16.28 4.86 10.73
CA ARG A 168 17.74 4.67 10.65
C ARG A 168 18.18 4.20 9.25
N LEU A 169 17.56 3.13 8.75
CA LEU A 169 17.85 2.59 7.42
C LEU A 169 17.33 3.52 6.32
N ALA A 170 16.06 3.94 6.38
CA ALA A 170 15.48 4.82 5.36
C ALA A 170 16.31 6.09 5.13
N ALA A 171 16.76 6.75 6.21
CA ALA A 171 17.60 7.94 6.12
C ALA A 171 18.92 7.69 5.39
N LYS A 172 19.61 6.58 5.72
CA LYS A 172 20.86 6.18 5.05
C LYS A 172 20.63 5.78 3.60
N LEU A 173 19.58 5.02 3.33
CA LEU A 173 19.23 4.52 2.01
C LEU A 173 18.81 5.64 1.04
N THR A 174 18.29 6.77 1.53
CA THR A 174 17.96 7.92 0.67
C THR A 174 18.95 9.09 0.77
N GLY A 175 19.97 8.97 1.62
CA GLY A 175 20.91 10.07 1.91
C GLY A 175 20.27 11.24 2.65
N SER A 176 19.12 11.04 3.29
CA SER A 176 18.42 12.06 4.06
C SER A 176 19.12 12.29 5.40
N GLY A 177 19.63 13.49 5.61
CA GLY A 177 20.34 13.93 6.80
C GLY A 177 19.45 14.43 7.95
N ASN A 178 18.14 14.62 7.72
CA ASN A 178 17.20 14.92 8.80
C ASN A 178 15.94 14.07 8.72
N PHE A 179 15.70 13.38 9.82
CA PHE A 179 14.47 12.66 10.11
C PHE A 179 13.91 13.23 11.40
N LEU A 180 12.60 13.44 11.45
CA LEU A 180 11.97 14.14 12.57
C LEU A 180 11.43 13.15 13.59
N ASP A 181 11.74 13.38 14.86
CA ASP A 181 11.03 12.71 15.94
C ASP A 181 9.68 13.40 16.16
N GLY A 182 8.61 12.65 16.46
CA GLY A 182 7.29 13.22 16.77
C GLY A 182 7.36 14.26 17.89
N GLY A 183 8.29 14.09 18.84
CA GLY A 183 8.54 15.06 19.91
C GLY A 183 9.04 16.43 19.44
N VAL A 184 9.63 16.54 18.25
CA VAL A 184 10.06 17.82 17.64
C VAL A 184 8.86 18.74 17.41
N PHE A 185 7.67 18.17 17.21
CA PHE A 185 6.43 18.90 16.94
C PHE A 185 5.72 19.46 18.19
N ASP A 186 6.31 19.29 19.38
CA ASP A 186 5.79 19.87 20.62
C ASP A 186 5.68 21.39 20.53
N ALA A 187 4.52 21.93 20.95
CA ALA A 187 4.22 23.35 21.03
C ALA A 187 5.36 24.17 21.65
N LYS A 188 6.03 23.62 22.67
CA LYS A 188 7.14 24.27 23.38
C LYS A 188 8.38 24.50 22.50
N ASN A 189 8.54 23.72 21.44
CA ASN A 189 9.66 23.80 20.51
C ASN A 189 9.44 24.87 19.42
N TYR A 190 8.22 25.39 19.25
CA TYR A 190 7.92 26.42 18.24
C TYR A 190 7.92 27.80 18.88
N ALA A 191 8.61 28.74 18.23
CA ALA A 191 8.53 30.15 18.62
C ALA A 191 7.09 30.71 18.47
N LEU A 192 6.26 30.08 17.64
CA LEU A 192 4.89 30.50 17.29
C LEU A 192 3.75 29.71 17.98
N GLY A 193 4.03 28.90 19.01
CA GLY A 193 3.04 28.43 19.99
C GLY A 193 1.75 27.77 19.45
N LYS A 194 1.85 26.78 18.54
CA LYS A 194 0.68 25.98 18.11
C LYS A 194 0.25 25.02 19.24
N SER A 195 -1.06 24.88 19.49
CA SER A 195 -1.60 24.32 20.74
C SER A 195 -1.54 22.79 20.93
N ASN A 196 -1.28 21.99 19.88
CA ASN A 196 -1.20 20.51 19.97
C ASN A 196 -0.28 19.91 18.89
N ILE A 197 0.59 18.97 19.28
CA ILE A 197 1.51 18.19 18.43
C ILE A 197 0.86 17.68 17.14
N ASN A 198 -0.29 17.00 17.23
CA ASN A 198 -0.93 16.40 16.04
C ASN A 198 -1.44 17.46 15.03
N MET A 199 -1.87 18.62 15.53
CA MET A 199 -2.28 19.73 14.68
C MET A 199 -1.05 20.36 14.01
N THR A 200 0.04 20.52 14.76
CA THR A 200 1.33 21.00 14.25
C THR A 200 1.84 20.09 13.14
N ILE A 201 1.88 18.77 13.36
CA ILE A 201 2.26 17.77 12.35
C ILE A 201 1.38 17.91 11.10
N THR A 202 0.06 17.96 11.25
CA THR A 202 -0.86 18.09 10.10
C THR A 202 -0.60 19.38 9.33
N THR A 203 -0.32 20.49 10.02
CA THR A 203 -0.05 21.78 9.35
C THR A 203 1.27 21.73 8.59
N VAL A 204 2.35 21.25 9.21
CA VAL A 204 3.67 21.15 8.57
C VAL A 204 3.60 20.22 7.35
N LEU A 205 2.90 19.11 7.45
CA LEU A 205 2.66 18.21 6.31
C LEU A 205 1.87 18.91 5.21
N SER A 206 0.78 19.60 5.56
CA SER A 206 -0.02 20.36 4.60
C SER A 206 0.84 21.39 3.85
N ASP A 207 1.62 22.18 4.57
CA ASP A 207 2.48 23.22 4.00
C ASP A 207 3.58 22.60 3.12
N TYR A 208 4.13 21.46 3.54
CA TYR A 208 5.09 20.71 2.71
C TYR A 208 4.46 20.18 1.41
N MET A 209 3.26 19.61 1.48
CA MET A 209 2.52 19.14 0.29
C MET A 209 2.17 20.30 -0.66
N TYR A 210 1.90 21.49 -0.12
CA TYR A 210 1.65 22.67 -0.94
C TYR A 210 2.91 23.43 -1.37
N SER A 211 4.08 23.03 -0.88
CA SER A 211 5.37 23.61 -1.29
C SER A 211 5.63 23.33 -2.76
N ALA A 212 6.04 24.36 -3.50
CA ALA A 212 6.33 24.23 -4.92
C ALA A 212 7.72 23.60 -5.10
N GLY A 213 7.77 22.39 -5.65
CA GLY A 213 9.02 21.79 -6.14
C GLY A 213 9.47 20.50 -5.45
N PRO A 214 9.44 20.37 -4.10
CA PRO A 214 9.89 19.17 -3.41
C PRO A 214 9.12 17.93 -3.83
N VAL A 215 9.81 16.79 -3.92
CA VAL A 215 9.19 15.48 -4.24
C VAL A 215 9.59 14.35 -3.29
N ASN A 216 10.69 14.48 -2.55
CA ASN A 216 11.10 13.42 -1.62
C ASN A 216 10.18 13.34 -0.39
N PRO A 217 10.08 12.17 0.26
CA PRO A 217 9.17 12.00 1.39
C PRO A 217 9.64 12.77 2.63
N MET A 218 8.70 13.39 3.35
CA MET A 218 8.93 13.83 4.73
C MET A 218 8.77 12.65 5.69
N MET A 219 9.78 12.39 6.51
CA MET A 219 9.82 11.23 7.40
C MET A 219 9.70 11.64 8.87
N ILE A 220 8.76 11.05 9.61
CA ILE A 220 8.48 11.37 11.02
C ILE A 220 8.32 10.09 11.86
N ASP A 221 9.07 9.95 12.95
CA ASP A 221 8.92 8.85 13.92
C ASP A 221 7.79 9.13 14.89
N ASP A 222 7.31 8.04 15.49
CA ASP A 222 6.61 8.03 16.76
C ASP A 222 5.42 8.99 16.78
N ILE A 223 4.69 8.97 15.68
CA ILE A 223 3.43 9.68 15.57
C ILE A 223 2.37 8.95 16.38
N SER A 224 1.62 9.73 17.15
CA SER A 224 0.46 9.22 17.87
C SER A 224 -0.55 8.57 16.93
N PRO A 225 -1.01 7.33 17.22
CA PRO A 225 -2.07 6.66 16.48
C PRO A 225 -3.32 7.50 16.27
N ASP A 226 -3.58 8.42 17.19
CA ASP A 226 -4.75 9.28 17.13
C ASP A 226 -4.72 10.21 15.93
N LEU A 227 -3.55 10.57 15.37
CA LEU A 227 -3.41 11.54 14.27
C LEU A 227 -4.37 11.21 13.11
N THR A 228 -4.35 9.95 12.64
CA THR A 228 -5.13 9.50 11.47
C THR A 228 -6.63 9.42 11.73
N THR A 229 -7.06 9.51 13.00
CA THR A 229 -8.48 9.55 13.39
C THR A 229 -9.03 10.97 13.53
N ARG A 230 -8.15 12.00 13.52
CA ARG A 230 -8.57 13.39 13.78
C ARG A 230 -9.28 14.00 12.56
N PRO A 231 -10.36 14.77 12.76
CA PRO A 231 -11.09 15.40 11.66
C PRO A 231 -10.26 16.35 10.78
N TYR A 232 -9.25 17.03 11.36
CA TYR A 232 -8.38 17.93 10.59
C TYR A 232 -7.42 17.17 9.67
N PHE A 233 -6.90 16.03 10.12
CA PHE A 233 -6.05 15.18 9.30
C PHE A 233 -6.84 14.53 8.17
N ASP A 234 -8.06 14.06 8.48
CA ASP A 234 -9.01 13.55 7.50
C ASP A 234 -9.32 14.59 6.40
N ARG A 235 -9.60 15.84 6.80
CA ARG A 235 -9.80 16.95 5.87
C ARG A 235 -8.57 17.20 4.99
N PHE A 236 -7.38 17.30 5.59
CA PHE A 236 -6.12 17.51 4.88
C PHE A 236 -5.89 16.43 3.80
N ILE A 237 -5.98 15.16 4.19
CA ILE A 237 -5.76 14.03 3.28
C ILE A 237 -6.79 14.03 2.13
N LYS A 238 -8.07 14.28 2.43
CA LYS A 238 -9.12 14.42 1.40
C LYS A 238 -8.89 15.59 0.47
N GLU A 239 -8.47 16.74 1.00
CA GLU A 239 -8.23 17.94 0.21
C GLU A 239 -7.13 17.69 -0.83
N ILE A 240 -5.98 17.14 -0.42
CA ILE A 240 -4.86 16.85 -1.32
C ILE A 240 -5.21 15.77 -2.34
N THR A 241 -5.97 14.75 -1.94
CA THR A 241 -6.31 13.63 -2.83
C THR A 241 -7.41 13.98 -3.83
N ASN A 242 -8.40 14.77 -3.43
CA ASN A 242 -9.53 15.14 -4.27
C ASN A 242 -9.22 16.36 -5.17
N ASN A 243 -8.14 17.09 -4.89
CA ASN A 243 -7.76 18.26 -5.68
C ASN A 243 -7.15 17.84 -7.04
N ARG A 244 -8.02 17.68 -8.03
CA ARG A 244 -7.66 17.34 -9.42
C ARG A 244 -6.80 18.38 -10.13
N SER A 245 -6.77 19.62 -9.63
CA SER A 245 -5.91 20.67 -10.18
C SER A 245 -4.45 20.54 -9.74
N LEU A 246 -4.17 19.68 -8.78
CA LEU A 246 -2.83 19.49 -8.20
C LEU A 246 -2.02 18.46 -9.01
N THR A 247 -1.78 18.76 -10.29
CA THR A 247 -1.01 17.90 -11.22
C THR A 247 0.50 18.19 -11.24
N ARG A 248 0.94 19.17 -10.45
CA ARG A 248 2.36 19.52 -10.28
C ARG A 248 3.12 18.46 -9.46
N PRO A 249 4.46 18.46 -9.48
CA PRO A 249 5.28 17.68 -8.55
C PRO A 249 4.82 17.91 -7.11
N LEU A 250 4.61 16.80 -6.40
CA LEU A 250 4.06 16.76 -5.05
C LEU A 250 4.87 15.75 -4.23
N PRO A 251 5.29 16.09 -3.00
CA PRO A 251 5.99 15.15 -2.15
C PRO A 251 5.05 14.11 -1.55
N SER A 252 5.62 13.19 -0.78
CA SER A 252 4.90 12.21 0.03
C SER A 252 5.37 12.27 1.49
N PHE A 253 4.87 11.38 2.34
CA PHE A 253 5.32 11.30 3.73
C PHE A 253 5.35 9.86 4.26
N ILE A 254 6.20 9.63 5.25
CA ILE A 254 6.46 8.34 5.88
C ILE A 254 6.33 8.53 7.39
N PHE A 255 5.50 7.72 8.03
CA PHE A 255 5.29 7.74 9.48
C PHE A 255 5.59 6.41 10.13
N THR A 256 6.12 6.44 11.35
CA THR A 256 6.04 5.29 12.27
C THR A 256 5.02 5.59 13.36
N MET A 257 4.23 4.59 13.74
CA MET A 257 3.18 4.73 14.75
C MET A 257 3.15 3.50 15.64
N ASN A 258 3.19 3.71 16.96
CA ASN A 258 3.11 2.62 17.93
C ASN A 258 1.66 2.33 18.30
N ARG A 259 1.21 1.07 18.16
CA ARG A 259 -0.13 0.65 18.65
C ARG A 259 -0.17 0.77 20.18
N ARG A 260 -1.28 1.28 20.74
CA ARG A 260 -1.48 1.33 22.20
C ARG A 260 -1.87 -0.05 22.70
N GLU A 261 -1.14 -0.58 23.68
CA GLU A 261 -1.54 -1.79 24.41
C GLU A 261 -2.65 -1.46 25.40
N GLY A 262 -3.63 -2.37 25.57
CA GLY A 262 -4.53 -2.38 26.73
C GLY A 262 -6.01 -2.10 26.48
N ASP A 263 -6.42 -1.68 25.30
CA ASP A 263 -7.84 -1.66 24.94
C ASP A 263 -8.09 -2.79 23.97
N SER A 264 -8.92 -3.77 24.34
CA SER A 264 -9.50 -4.75 23.41
C SER A 264 -10.34 -4.08 22.29
N LYS A 265 -10.49 -2.74 22.35
CA LYS A 265 -11.05 -1.85 21.32
C LYS A 265 -10.00 -1.06 20.52
N SER A 266 -8.71 -1.19 20.80
CA SER A 266 -7.59 -0.43 20.19
C SER A 266 -7.04 -1.08 18.91
N GLN A 267 -7.91 -1.72 18.13
CA GLN A 267 -7.65 -1.76 16.70
C GLN A 267 -7.51 -0.31 16.25
N LEU A 268 -6.46 0.01 15.50
CA LEU A 268 -6.38 1.25 14.75
C LEU A 268 -7.67 1.32 13.92
N SER A 269 -8.69 2.03 14.42
CA SER A 269 -9.99 2.17 13.76
C SER A 269 -9.80 3.15 12.62
N LEU A 270 -9.11 2.68 11.60
CA LEU A 270 -8.82 3.45 10.41
C LEU A 270 -10.12 3.59 9.64
N LYS A 271 -10.51 4.84 9.41
CA LYS A 271 -11.62 5.11 8.52
C LYS A 271 -11.26 4.56 7.13
N PRO A 272 -12.18 3.86 6.46
CA PRO A 272 -11.95 3.34 5.10
C PRO A 272 -11.46 4.41 4.11
N GLU A 273 -11.94 5.65 4.28
CA GLU A 273 -11.53 6.80 3.47
C GLU A 273 -10.04 7.15 3.62
N ILE A 274 -9.47 6.93 4.80
CA ILE A 274 -8.04 7.12 5.09
C ILE A 274 -7.23 5.92 4.62
N MET A 275 -7.75 4.70 4.78
CA MET A 275 -7.08 3.47 4.32
C MET A 275 -6.84 3.43 2.81
N ARG A 276 -7.68 4.11 2.02
CA ARG A 276 -7.44 4.24 0.57
C ARG A 276 -6.31 5.21 0.23
N ARG A 277 -6.08 6.22 1.07
CA ARG A 277 -5.20 7.37 0.78
C ARG A 277 -3.85 7.28 1.48
N LEU A 278 -3.74 6.43 2.50
CA LEU A 278 -2.52 6.09 3.21
C LEU A 278 -2.29 4.59 3.16
N TRP A 279 -1.07 4.20 2.82
CA TRP A 279 -0.70 2.80 2.84
C TRP A 279 -0.20 2.42 4.23
N TYR A 280 -0.64 1.27 4.75
CA TYR A 280 -0.27 0.81 6.08
C TYR A 280 0.57 -0.46 5.95
N LEU A 281 1.67 -0.52 6.67
CA LEU A 281 2.53 -1.70 6.78
C LEU A 281 2.57 -2.12 8.24
N SER A 282 2.04 -3.30 8.56
CA SER A 282 1.98 -3.80 9.94
C SER A 282 3.24 -4.58 10.28
N PHE A 283 3.88 -4.20 11.39
CA PHE A 283 5.00 -4.89 12.00
C PHE A 283 4.61 -5.28 13.42
N GLU A 284 4.05 -6.48 13.56
CA GLU A 284 3.55 -7.01 14.84
C GLU A 284 4.57 -7.93 15.51
N SER A 285 5.44 -8.59 14.74
CA SER A 285 6.39 -9.54 15.27
C SER A 285 7.65 -8.89 15.82
N THR A 286 8.06 -9.36 17.01
CA THR A 286 9.36 -9.07 17.61
C THR A 286 10.45 -9.94 16.99
N PHE A 287 11.70 -9.47 17.09
CA PHE A 287 12.85 -10.26 16.67
C PHE A 287 13.07 -11.43 17.65
N ALA A 288 13.34 -12.61 17.11
CA ALA A 288 13.64 -13.83 17.85
C ALA A 288 14.96 -13.70 18.64
N TRP A 289 15.09 -14.45 19.73
CA TRP A 289 16.05 -14.23 20.82
C TRP A 289 17.54 -14.43 20.45
N ASP A 290 18.29 -13.33 20.37
CA ASP A 290 19.60 -13.03 20.98
C ASP A 290 19.83 -11.52 20.70
N GLU A 291 19.73 -10.67 21.73
CA GLU A 291 19.84 -9.21 21.54
C GLU A 291 21.20 -8.80 20.94
N ASN A 292 22.28 -9.56 21.24
CA ASN A 292 23.61 -9.26 20.73
C ASN A 292 23.76 -9.61 19.25
N GLU A 293 23.28 -10.79 18.84
CA GLU A 293 23.32 -11.22 17.44
C GLU A 293 22.49 -10.27 16.56
N ARG A 294 21.29 -9.92 17.03
CA ARG A 294 20.44 -8.93 16.37
C ARG A 294 21.12 -7.56 16.25
N GLU A 295 21.70 -7.06 17.34
CA GLU A 295 22.37 -5.76 17.31
C GLU A 295 23.56 -5.78 16.34
N ALA A 296 24.32 -6.87 16.30
CA ALA A 296 25.41 -7.06 15.35
C ALA A 296 24.91 -7.06 13.89
N LYS A 297 23.85 -7.82 13.57
CA LYS A 297 23.24 -7.86 12.22
C LYS A 297 22.69 -6.51 11.81
N LEU A 298 22.00 -5.82 12.72
CA LEU A 298 21.50 -4.50 12.45
C LEU A 298 22.64 -3.49 12.21
N ASN A 299 23.70 -3.55 13.00
CA ASN A 299 24.85 -2.68 12.83
C ASN A 299 25.55 -2.96 11.49
N ASP A 300 25.70 -4.22 11.07
CA ASP A 300 26.20 -4.57 9.73
C ASP A 300 25.36 -3.92 8.62
N LEU A 301 24.03 -4.06 8.66
CA LEU A 301 23.14 -3.43 7.68
C LEU A 301 23.28 -1.90 7.67
N LEU A 302 23.39 -1.27 8.84
CA LEU A 302 23.53 0.17 8.96
C LEU A 302 24.90 0.70 8.51
N GLU A 303 25.96 -0.09 8.69
CA GLU A 303 27.30 0.24 8.22
C GLU A 303 27.39 0.19 6.70
N ARG A 304 26.73 -0.81 6.09
CA ARG A 304 26.65 -0.97 4.64
C ARG A 304 25.68 0.02 3.97
N ALA A 305 24.66 0.47 4.70
CA ALA A 305 23.61 1.35 4.16
C ALA A 305 24.12 2.74 3.72
N ASN A 306 23.81 3.05 2.47
CA ASN A 306 24.14 4.28 1.74
C ASN A 306 23.08 4.55 0.66
N ASP A 307 23.20 5.67 -0.06
CA ASP A 307 22.20 6.16 -1.01
C ASP A 307 22.48 5.81 -2.49
N GLN A 308 23.49 4.99 -2.78
CA GLN A 308 23.90 4.70 -4.16
C GLN A 308 22.82 3.98 -4.95
N LEU A 309 22.17 2.96 -4.38
CA LEU A 309 21.07 2.25 -5.04
C LEU A 309 19.88 3.16 -5.26
N TYR A 310 19.56 4.01 -4.28
CA TYR A 310 18.47 4.98 -4.39
C TYR A 310 18.72 5.93 -5.56
N ARG A 311 19.93 6.51 -5.68
CA ARG A 311 20.31 7.37 -6.80
C ARG A 311 20.25 6.64 -8.15
N TYR A 312 20.71 5.39 -8.20
CA TYR A 312 20.56 4.54 -9.39
C TYR A 312 19.08 4.41 -9.79
N CYS A 313 18.22 4.04 -8.85
CA CYS A 313 16.79 3.91 -9.09
C CYS A 313 16.14 5.23 -9.53
N GLN A 314 16.55 6.38 -8.98
CA GLN A 314 16.04 7.68 -9.42
C GLN A 314 16.38 7.98 -10.89
N VAL A 315 17.59 7.62 -11.34
CA VAL A 315 18.00 7.78 -12.74
C VAL A 315 17.23 6.83 -13.67
N GLU A 316 17.07 5.57 -13.27
CA GLU A 316 16.33 4.58 -14.08
C GLU A 316 14.81 4.86 -14.11
N LEU A 317 14.22 5.31 -13.00
CA LEU A 317 12.82 5.75 -12.96
C LEU A 317 12.60 7.00 -13.84
N ALA A 318 13.55 7.93 -13.88
CA ALA A 318 13.48 9.07 -14.79
C ALA A 318 13.41 8.61 -16.25
N LYS A 319 14.21 7.60 -16.64
CA LYS A 319 14.14 6.99 -17.98
C LYS A 319 12.80 6.28 -18.20
N PHE A 320 12.36 5.48 -17.24
CA PHE A 320 11.10 4.75 -17.30
C PHE A 320 9.91 5.68 -17.54
N PHE A 321 9.80 6.77 -16.77
CA PHE A 321 8.69 7.72 -16.89
C PHE A 321 8.80 8.70 -18.08
N ASN A 322 9.86 8.66 -18.86
CA ASN A 322 9.97 9.46 -20.08
C ASN A 322 9.30 8.79 -21.29
N ASP A 323 9.11 7.46 -21.26
CA ASP A 323 8.51 6.70 -22.35
C ASP A 323 7.64 5.55 -21.79
N VAL A 324 6.47 5.91 -21.26
CA VAL A 324 5.52 4.92 -20.73
C VAL A 324 4.56 4.49 -21.83
N SER A 325 4.62 3.21 -22.20
CA SER A 325 3.68 2.63 -23.16
C SER A 325 2.28 2.41 -22.54
N PRO A 326 1.18 2.38 -23.32
CA PRO A 326 -0.16 2.08 -22.81
C PRO A 326 -0.27 0.72 -22.08
N GLU A 327 0.52 -0.28 -22.47
CA GLU A 327 0.57 -1.56 -21.76
C GLU A 327 1.21 -1.40 -20.38
N THR A 328 2.29 -0.62 -20.31
CA THR A 328 2.95 -0.27 -19.04
C THR A 328 2.02 0.52 -18.13
N GLU A 329 1.23 1.45 -18.66
CA GLU A 329 0.22 2.16 -17.88
C GLU A 329 -0.77 1.20 -17.21
N GLN A 330 -1.25 0.17 -17.90
CA GLN A 330 -2.13 -0.84 -17.32
C GLN A 330 -1.47 -1.67 -16.21
N LYS A 331 -0.15 -1.90 -16.29
CA LYS A 331 0.60 -2.58 -15.22
C LYS A 331 0.71 -1.68 -14.00
N ILE A 332 1.00 -0.40 -14.20
CA ILE A 332 1.05 0.62 -13.15
C ILE A 332 -0.33 0.78 -12.49
N GLU A 333 -1.43 0.74 -13.24
CA GLU A 333 -2.80 0.81 -12.70
C GLU A 333 -3.18 -0.38 -11.80
N ARG A 334 -2.55 -1.54 -12.04
CA ARG A 334 -2.73 -2.75 -11.24
C ARG A 334 -1.85 -2.71 -9.99
N ASP A 335 -0.64 -2.20 -10.13
CA ASP A 335 0.36 -2.10 -9.08
C ASP A 335 1.09 -0.75 -9.21
N TYR A 336 0.81 0.18 -8.29
CA TYR A 336 1.45 1.49 -8.32
C TYR A 336 2.95 1.43 -7.97
N LEU A 337 3.45 0.33 -7.40
CA LEU A 337 4.88 0.04 -7.19
C LEU A 337 5.51 -0.69 -8.38
N TYR A 338 4.76 -0.96 -9.44
CA TYR A 338 5.28 -1.61 -10.64
C TYR A 338 6.54 -0.93 -11.20
N PRO A 339 6.64 0.42 -11.29
CA PRO A 339 7.83 1.06 -11.85
C PRO A 339 9.11 0.73 -11.07
N ILE A 340 9.10 0.88 -9.74
CA ILE A 340 10.31 0.57 -8.95
C ILE A 340 10.61 -0.92 -8.95
N LYS A 341 9.57 -1.76 -8.85
CA LYS A 341 9.72 -3.22 -8.92
C LYS A 341 10.33 -3.66 -10.25
N TYR A 342 9.92 -3.03 -11.34
CA TYR A 342 10.49 -3.26 -12.66
C TYR A 342 11.97 -2.85 -12.72
N VAL A 343 12.32 -1.65 -12.24
CA VAL A 343 13.72 -1.18 -12.23
C VAL A 343 14.62 -2.10 -11.40
N LEU A 344 14.19 -2.47 -10.19
CA LEU A 344 14.93 -3.37 -9.31
C LEU A 344 15.05 -4.77 -9.91
N LYS A 345 13.96 -5.32 -10.46
CA LYS A 345 13.98 -6.61 -11.15
C LYS A 345 14.99 -6.62 -12.30
N GLN A 346 14.98 -5.61 -13.16
CA GLN A 346 15.93 -5.49 -14.28
C GLN A 346 17.38 -5.40 -13.79
N ALA A 347 17.62 -4.77 -12.63
CA ALA A 347 18.95 -4.71 -12.03
C ALA A 347 19.37 -6.04 -11.39
N MET A 348 18.46 -6.73 -10.70
CA MET A 348 18.70 -8.03 -10.07
C MET A 348 18.88 -9.16 -11.08
N ASP A 349 18.13 -9.14 -12.19
CA ASP A 349 18.23 -10.14 -13.27
C ASP A 349 19.63 -10.14 -13.91
N GLN A 350 20.33 -9.01 -13.95
CA GLN A 350 21.72 -8.92 -14.45
C GLN A 350 22.70 -9.81 -13.67
N PHE A 351 22.37 -10.13 -12.42
CA PHE A 351 23.20 -10.93 -11.53
C PHE A 351 22.54 -12.26 -11.11
N GLY A 352 21.36 -12.59 -11.67
CA GLY A 352 20.61 -13.79 -11.31
C GLY A 352 20.08 -13.79 -9.88
N MET A 353 19.85 -12.62 -9.28
CA MET A 353 19.45 -12.48 -7.88
C MET A 353 17.93 -12.44 -7.68
N PHE A 354 17.16 -12.13 -8.72
CA PHE A 354 15.72 -11.87 -8.60
C PHE A 354 14.93 -13.05 -8.02
N GLU A 355 15.32 -14.30 -8.33
CA GLU A 355 14.62 -15.48 -7.81
C GLU A 355 14.68 -15.62 -6.29
N LEU A 356 15.61 -14.92 -5.61
CA LEU A 356 15.69 -14.91 -4.14
C LEU A 356 14.58 -14.07 -3.51
N ASP A 357 14.17 -12.98 -4.18
CA ASP A 357 13.23 -11.99 -3.65
C ASP A 357 11.87 -11.99 -4.38
N LYS A 358 11.68 -12.89 -5.34
CA LYS A 358 10.54 -12.91 -6.27
C LYS A 358 9.19 -12.86 -5.55
N ASP A 359 9.06 -13.61 -4.46
CA ASP A 359 7.81 -13.70 -3.70
C ASP A 359 7.41 -12.32 -3.10
N TYR A 360 8.37 -11.45 -2.80
CA TYR A 360 8.11 -10.08 -2.34
C TYR A 360 7.68 -9.13 -3.47
N PHE A 361 7.95 -9.47 -4.73
CA PHE A 361 7.65 -8.63 -5.90
C PHE A 361 6.30 -8.94 -6.54
N ASP A 362 5.74 -10.13 -6.31
CA ASP A 362 4.53 -10.62 -6.97
C ASP A 362 3.27 -9.79 -6.70
N ASP A 363 3.12 -9.22 -5.50
CA ASP A 363 1.98 -8.36 -5.14
C ASP A 363 2.42 -7.33 -4.09
N ASN A 364 1.59 -6.30 -3.86
CA ASN A 364 1.81 -5.36 -2.78
C ASN A 364 1.16 -5.88 -1.49
N TYR A 365 1.86 -5.69 -0.38
CA TYR A 365 1.34 -5.89 0.96
C TYR A 365 0.08 -5.04 1.15
N ASP A 366 -1.00 -5.69 1.56
CA ASP A 366 -2.27 -5.04 1.77
C ASP A 366 -2.72 -5.27 3.21
N TYR A 367 -2.51 -4.23 4.03
CA TYR A 367 -2.92 -4.22 5.43
C TYR A 367 -4.43 -4.44 5.62
N SER A 368 -5.27 -4.03 4.66
CA SER A 368 -6.70 -4.31 4.74
C SER A 368 -6.99 -5.81 4.63
N LEU A 369 -6.16 -6.57 3.89
CA LEU A 369 -6.20 -8.04 3.93
C LEU A 369 -5.80 -8.55 5.30
N PHE A 370 -4.75 -8.02 5.91
CA PHE A 370 -4.26 -8.53 7.20
C PHE A 370 -5.25 -8.28 8.34
N VAL A 371 -5.72 -7.04 8.51
CA VAL A 371 -6.78 -6.72 9.50
C VAL A 371 -8.06 -7.44 9.15
N GLY A 372 -8.45 -7.40 7.87
CA GLY A 372 -9.61 -8.12 7.37
C GLY A 372 -9.54 -9.59 7.75
N ARG A 373 -8.43 -10.27 7.48
CA ARG A 373 -8.24 -11.69 7.82
C ARG A 373 -8.38 -11.95 9.30
N ASN A 374 -7.72 -11.16 10.16
CA ASN A 374 -7.79 -11.36 11.60
C ASN A 374 -9.20 -11.11 12.16
N ASP A 375 -9.81 -9.99 11.78
CA ASP A 375 -11.17 -9.61 12.19
C ASP A 375 -12.18 -10.65 11.71
N TRP A 376 -12.10 -11.05 10.44
CA TRP A 376 -12.95 -12.06 9.86
C TRP A 376 -12.75 -13.44 10.48
N THR A 377 -11.50 -13.84 10.77
CA THR A 377 -11.21 -15.11 11.43
C THR A 377 -11.85 -15.16 12.81
N MET A 378 -11.67 -14.09 13.60
CA MET A 378 -12.30 -14.00 14.93
C MET A 378 -13.83 -14.03 14.84
N LEU A 379 -14.41 -13.25 13.91
CA LEU A 379 -15.86 -13.14 13.75
C LEU A 379 -16.48 -14.47 13.27
N ILE A 380 -15.88 -15.12 12.27
CA ILE A 380 -16.38 -16.40 11.74
C ILE A 380 -16.25 -17.50 12.79
N ASN A 381 -15.17 -17.54 13.57
CA ASN A 381 -15.03 -18.52 14.64
C ASN A 381 -16.20 -18.47 15.63
N GLN A 382 -16.69 -17.26 15.95
CA GLN A 382 -17.84 -17.03 16.83
C GLN A 382 -19.21 -17.23 16.16
N ALA A 383 -19.25 -17.43 14.84
CA ALA A 383 -20.48 -17.53 14.08
C ALA A 383 -21.14 -18.90 14.23
N GLU A 384 -22.45 -18.89 14.49
CA GLU A 384 -23.30 -20.07 14.60
C GLU A 384 -23.99 -20.36 13.26
N VAL A 385 -23.89 -21.62 12.80
CA VAL A 385 -24.57 -22.06 11.58
C VAL A 385 -26.09 -22.11 11.82
N GLY A 386 -26.87 -21.58 10.88
CA GLY A 386 -28.33 -21.45 10.96
C GLY A 386 -28.77 -20.03 11.33
N ALA A 387 -28.17 -19.44 12.37
CA ALA A 387 -28.52 -18.09 12.84
C ALA A 387 -27.65 -17.01 12.16
N ASP A 388 -26.32 -17.15 12.23
CA ASP A 388 -25.37 -16.17 11.72
C ASP A 388 -24.91 -16.48 10.30
N LEU A 389 -24.82 -17.77 9.97
CA LEU A 389 -24.34 -18.27 8.68
C LEU A 389 -25.35 -19.23 8.07
N THR A 390 -25.65 -19.07 6.79
CA THR A 390 -26.47 -20.03 6.04
C THR A 390 -25.74 -20.45 4.78
N PHE A 391 -25.57 -21.75 4.57
CA PHE A 391 -24.89 -22.27 3.38
C PHE A 391 -25.87 -22.49 2.24
N ILE A 392 -25.46 -22.11 1.04
CA ILE A 392 -26.26 -22.17 -0.19
C ILE A 392 -25.39 -22.74 -1.29
N GLN A 393 -25.89 -23.74 -2.00
CA GLN A 393 -25.24 -24.25 -3.21
C GLN A 393 -25.84 -23.52 -4.41
N GLN A 394 -25.03 -22.76 -5.14
CA GLN A 394 -25.49 -21.98 -6.29
C GLN A 394 -24.47 -22.08 -7.42
N ASP A 395 -24.93 -22.44 -8.62
CA ASP A 395 -24.10 -22.56 -9.83
C ASP A 395 -22.91 -23.53 -9.67
N GLY A 396 -23.09 -24.60 -8.88
CA GLY A 396 -22.04 -25.58 -8.58
C GLY A 396 -20.99 -25.09 -7.58
N GLN A 397 -21.10 -23.87 -7.07
CA GLN A 397 -20.23 -23.30 -6.04
C GLN A 397 -20.92 -23.31 -4.67
N LEU A 398 -20.15 -23.59 -3.62
CA LEU A 398 -20.59 -23.45 -2.25
C LEU A 398 -20.46 -21.99 -1.83
N LYS A 399 -21.59 -21.39 -1.46
CA LYS A 399 -21.66 -20.01 -0.97
C LYS A 399 -22.15 -20.00 0.47
N ALA A 400 -21.76 -18.99 1.23
CA ALA A 400 -22.28 -18.73 2.57
C ALA A 400 -22.92 -17.34 2.61
N GLN A 401 -24.15 -17.27 3.07
CA GLN A 401 -24.78 -16.02 3.46
C GLN A 401 -24.38 -15.69 4.89
N ILE A 402 -23.75 -14.53 5.07
CA ILE A 402 -23.36 -13.98 6.36
C ILE A 402 -24.41 -12.96 6.77
N ASN A 403 -25.16 -13.27 7.82
CA ASN A 403 -26.30 -12.48 8.27
C ASN A 403 -25.86 -11.29 9.13
N LYS A 404 -26.63 -10.20 9.06
CA LYS A 404 -26.38 -8.97 9.85
C LYS A 404 -26.28 -9.24 11.36
N GLN A 405 -26.99 -10.25 11.84
CA GLN A 405 -27.01 -10.70 13.24
C GLN A 405 -25.60 -10.96 13.77
N LEU A 406 -24.71 -11.51 12.94
CA LEU A 406 -23.32 -11.75 13.32
C LEU A 406 -22.60 -10.46 13.71
N PHE A 407 -22.83 -9.38 12.96
CA PHE A 407 -22.18 -8.08 13.22
C PHE A 407 -22.77 -7.34 14.42
N ASN A 408 -23.98 -7.69 14.86
CA ASN A 408 -24.51 -7.18 16.13
C ASN A 408 -23.69 -7.70 17.32
N LYS A 409 -23.10 -8.90 17.23
CA LYS A 409 -22.27 -9.49 18.30
C LYS A 409 -20.99 -8.70 18.57
N VAL A 410 -20.47 -8.01 17.56
CA VAL A 410 -19.29 -7.13 17.66
C VAL A 410 -19.64 -5.64 17.71
N SER A 411 -20.93 -5.30 17.76
CA SER A 411 -21.40 -3.93 17.89
C SER A 411 -21.41 -3.49 19.36
N ASP A 412 -21.01 -2.26 19.66
CA ASP A 412 -21.08 -1.71 21.03
C ASP A 412 -22.37 -0.91 21.29
N SER A 413 -23.37 -1.08 20.41
CA SER A 413 -24.68 -0.41 20.45
C SER A 413 -24.64 1.12 20.42
N THR A 414 -23.48 1.74 20.17
CA THR A 414 -23.40 3.18 19.90
C THR A 414 -23.78 3.49 18.46
N ALA A 415 -24.24 4.71 18.20
CA ALA A 415 -24.60 5.16 16.85
C ALA A 415 -23.44 5.02 15.84
N ARG A 416 -22.18 4.99 16.31
CA ARG A 416 -20.97 4.90 15.46
C ARG A 416 -20.48 3.48 15.20
N ASN A 417 -20.93 2.49 15.97
CA ASN A 417 -20.50 1.09 15.89
C ASN A 417 -21.70 0.14 15.99
N ASN A 418 -22.83 0.49 15.37
CA ASN A 418 -23.99 -0.40 15.28
C ASN A 418 -23.75 -1.53 14.24
N GLY A 419 -24.55 -2.60 14.30
CA GLY A 419 -24.34 -3.77 13.44
C GLY A 419 -24.38 -3.47 11.92
N SER A 420 -25.10 -2.45 11.45
CA SER A 420 -25.05 -2.06 10.03
C SER A 420 -23.69 -1.47 9.65
N MET A 421 -23.14 -0.59 10.50
CA MET A 421 -21.83 0.02 10.25
C MET A 421 -20.70 -1.01 10.36
N MET A 422 -20.83 -1.96 11.30
CA MET A 422 -19.87 -3.07 11.42
C MET A 422 -19.94 -3.98 10.20
N MET A 423 -21.15 -4.34 9.74
CA MET A 423 -21.34 -5.10 8.50
C MET A 423 -20.71 -4.40 7.29
N GLU A 424 -20.92 -3.09 7.14
CA GLU A 424 -20.31 -2.30 6.07
C GLU A 424 -18.78 -2.30 6.17
N ARG A 425 -18.22 -2.09 7.37
CA ARG A 425 -16.77 -2.11 7.62
C ARG A 425 -16.16 -3.45 7.23
N TYR A 426 -16.74 -4.56 7.70
CA TYR A 426 -16.25 -5.91 7.40
C TYR A 426 -16.38 -6.25 5.92
N PHE A 427 -17.45 -5.81 5.27
CA PHE A 427 -17.60 -5.96 3.82
C PHE A 427 -16.52 -5.19 3.05
N GLN A 428 -16.17 -3.97 3.50
CA GLN A 428 -15.12 -3.18 2.89
C GLN A 428 -13.72 -3.77 3.08
N TYR A 429 -13.51 -4.61 4.09
CA TYR A 429 -12.27 -5.39 4.25
C TYR A 429 -12.19 -6.59 3.31
N LEU A 430 -13.28 -6.99 2.64
CA LEU A 430 -13.21 -8.06 1.66
C LEU A 430 -12.53 -7.57 0.38
N PRO A 431 -11.36 -8.11 0.03
CA PRO A 431 -10.65 -7.70 -1.16
C PRO A 431 -11.37 -8.07 -2.45
N ARG A 432 -11.60 -7.05 -3.28
CA ARG A 432 -12.28 -7.20 -4.57
C ARG A 432 -11.56 -8.15 -5.53
N LYS A 433 -10.21 -8.20 -5.48
CA LYS A 433 -9.39 -9.03 -6.37
C LYS A 433 -9.68 -10.53 -6.26
N TYR A 434 -10.04 -11.01 -5.07
CA TYR A 434 -10.34 -12.43 -4.83
C TYR A 434 -11.80 -12.80 -5.12
N ARG A 435 -12.61 -11.83 -5.54
CA ARG A 435 -14.03 -12.03 -5.89
C ARG A 435 -14.80 -12.84 -4.82
N ILE A 436 -14.57 -12.48 -3.56
CA ILE A 436 -15.10 -13.19 -2.41
C ILE A 436 -16.60 -12.95 -2.26
N SER A 437 -17.05 -11.71 -2.42
CA SER A 437 -18.46 -11.35 -2.29
C SER A 437 -18.93 -10.52 -3.49
N TYR A 438 -20.17 -10.78 -3.92
CA TYR A 438 -20.78 -10.15 -5.08
C TYR A 438 -22.07 -9.38 -4.75
N GLN A 439 -22.64 -9.58 -3.56
CA GLN A 439 -23.96 -9.06 -3.20
C GLN A 439 -23.97 -8.58 -1.75
N TYR A 440 -24.19 -7.27 -1.58
CA TYR A 440 -24.36 -6.60 -0.29
C TYR A 440 -25.81 -6.14 -0.14
N THR A 441 -26.47 -6.51 0.96
CA THR A 441 -27.85 -6.12 1.26
C THR A 441 -27.95 -5.56 2.68
N SER A 442 -29.12 -5.03 3.04
CA SER A 442 -29.39 -4.54 4.41
C SER A 442 -29.44 -5.65 5.47
N THR A 443 -29.54 -6.92 5.05
CA THR A 443 -29.67 -8.09 5.92
C THR A 443 -28.40 -8.94 6.01
N GLY A 444 -27.38 -8.65 5.20
CA GLY A 444 -26.15 -9.43 5.15
C GLY A 444 -25.48 -9.35 3.79
N PHE A 445 -24.58 -10.30 3.52
CA PHE A 445 -24.00 -10.48 2.19
C PHE A 445 -23.59 -11.93 1.96
N ILE A 446 -23.45 -12.29 0.68
CA ILE A 446 -23.09 -13.64 0.25
C ILE A 446 -21.62 -13.69 -0.12
N VAL A 447 -20.90 -14.69 0.40
CA VAL A 447 -19.51 -14.98 0.07
C VAL A 447 -19.37 -16.32 -0.64
N ASP A 448 -18.43 -16.44 -1.56
CA ASP A 448 -17.95 -17.71 -2.10
C ASP A 448 -17.02 -18.37 -1.07
N VAL A 449 -17.36 -19.59 -0.62
CA VAL A 449 -16.63 -20.25 0.48
C VAL A 449 -15.19 -20.54 0.10
N ALA A 450 -14.94 -21.03 -1.11
CA ALA A 450 -13.60 -21.40 -1.54
C ALA A 450 -12.68 -20.18 -1.67
N ASN A 451 -13.20 -19.07 -2.23
CA ASN A 451 -12.43 -17.84 -2.33
C ASN A 451 -12.23 -17.17 -0.96
N PHE A 452 -13.23 -17.22 -0.08
CA PHE A 452 -13.15 -16.68 1.27
C PHE A 452 -12.09 -17.44 2.10
N ASP A 453 -12.14 -18.77 2.12
CA ASP A 453 -11.20 -19.61 2.87
C ASP A 453 -9.77 -19.52 2.31
N ARG A 454 -9.62 -19.52 0.97
CA ARG A 454 -8.33 -19.25 0.32
C ARG A 454 -7.78 -17.87 0.74
N TRP A 455 -8.63 -16.85 0.79
CA TRP A 455 -8.20 -15.54 1.23
C TRP A 455 -7.84 -15.52 2.71
N LEU A 456 -8.60 -16.18 3.59
CA LEU A 456 -8.29 -16.30 5.02
C LEU A 456 -7.04 -17.14 5.31
N ASN A 457 -6.55 -17.91 4.33
CA ASN A 457 -5.55 -18.96 4.53
C ASN A 457 -5.99 -19.94 5.65
N SER A 458 -7.28 -20.28 5.64
CA SER A 458 -7.92 -21.13 6.62
C SER A 458 -9.12 -21.82 5.98
N ASP A 459 -9.44 -23.04 6.38
CA ASP A 459 -10.61 -23.81 5.91
C ASP A 459 -11.84 -23.65 6.82
N THR A 460 -11.92 -22.56 7.58
CA THR A 460 -12.93 -22.39 8.65
C THR A 460 -14.37 -22.44 8.14
N LEU A 461 -14.71 -21.78 7.03
CA LEU A 461 -16.09 -21.85 6.51
C LEU A 461 -16.39 -23.23 5.94
N GLN A 462 -15.43 -23.84 5.24
CA GLN A 462 -15.56 -25.20 4.72
C GLN A 462 -15.76 -26.22 5.85
N GLN A 463 -15.01 -26.10 6.95
CA GLN A 463 -15.18 -26.93 8.14
C GLN A 463 -16.57 -26.73 8.77
N LYS A 464 -17.02 -25.48 8.94
CA LYS A 464 -18.36 -25.19 9.46
C LYS A 464 -19.47 -25.75 8.56
N TYR A 465 -19.30 -25.71 7.24
CA TYR A 465 -20.20 -26.37 6.31
C TYR A 465 -20.18 -27.89 6.52
N ASN A 466 -19.01 -28.52 6.51
CA ASN A 466 -18.86 -29.97 6.65
C ASN A 466 -19.46 -30.48 7.98
N SER A 467 -19.43 -29.67 9.04
CA SER A 467 -20.04 -29.99 10.34
C SER A 467 -21.54 -29.67 10.43
N SER A 468 -22.12 -28.98 9.45
CA SER A 468 -23.51 -28.54 9.45
C SER A 468 -24.51 -29.64 9.06
N GLU A 469 -25.75 -29.51 9.53
CA GLU A 469 -26.86 -30.38 9.08
C GLU A 469 -27.10 -30.28 7.57
N VAL A 470 -26.90 -29.10 6.98
CA VAL A 470 -27.02 -28.86 5.54
C VAL A 470 -26.08 -29.76 4.74
N ALA A 471 -24.84 -29.97 5.19
CA ALA A 471 -23.91 -30.88 4.52
C ALA A 471 -24.32 -32.35 4.69
N ARG A 472 -24.85 -32.73 5.85
CA ARG A 472 -25.35 -34.10 6.10
C ARG A 472 -26.56 -34.42 5.23
N ASP A 473 -27.47 -33.47 5.06
CA ASP A 473 -28.64 -33.63 4.19
C ASP A 473 -28.22 -33.68 2.71
N ALA A 474 -27.30 -32.83 2.28
CA ALA A 474 -26.75 -32.89 0.93
C ALA A 474 -26.05 -34.24 0.64
N GLN A 475 -25.32 -34.79 1.61
CA GLN A 475 -24.71 -36.11 1.49
C GLN A 475 -25.75 -37.24 1.40
N LYS A 476 -26.84 -37.19 2.19
CA LYS A 476 -27.94 -38.15 2.09
C LYS A 476 -28.59 -38.11 0.72
N VAL A 477 -28.97 -36.93 0.23
CA VAL A 477 -29.59 -36.77 -1.10
C VAL A 477 -28.69 -37.32 -2.21
N ASN A 478 -27.38 -37.07 -2.15
CA ASN A 478 -26.43 -37.57 -3.14
C ASN A 478 -26.24 -39.10 -3.05
N THR A 479 -26.28 -39.66 -1.84
CA THR A 479 -26.24 -41.11 -1.62
C THR A 479 -27.50 -41.79 -2.14
N ASP A 480 -28.67 -41.19 -1.89
CA ASP A 480 -29.96 -41.67 -2.37
C ASP A 480 -30.05 -41.57 -3.90
N ALA A 481 -29.54 -40.51 -4.51
CA ALA A 481 -29.44 -40.37 -5.96
C ALA A 481 -28.55 -41.45 -6.59
N LYS A 482 -27.37 -41.71 -6.01
CA LYS A 482 -26.47 -42.78 -6.47
C LYS A 482 -27.08 -44.17 -6.29
N MET A 483 -27.77 -44.41 -5.19
CA MET A 483 -28.49 -45.67 -4.96
C MET A 483 -29.64 -45.85 -5.96
N THR A 484 -30.37 -44.79 -6.26
CA THR A 484 -31.43 -44.81 -7.27
C THR A 484 -30.85 -45.12 -8.65
N GLU A 485 -29.74 -44.48 -9.04
CA GLU A 485 -29.08 -44.76 -10.32
C GLU A 485 -28.56 -46.21 -10.39
N LEU A 486 -27.96 -46.73 -9.31
CA LEU A 486 -27.52 -48.12 -9.22
C LEU A 486 -28.69 -49.10 -9.35
N LEU A 487 -29.80 -48.81 -8.66
CA LEU A 487 -31.02 -49.60 -8.77
C LEU A 487 -31.54 -49.57 -10.21
N THR A 488 -31.67 -48.40 -10.84
CA THR A 488 -32.11 -48.30 -12.25
C THR A 488 -31.22 -49.11 -13.19
N ARG A 489 -29.89 -49.03 -13.05
CA ARG A 489 -28.95 -49.82 -13.85
C ARG A 489 -29.08 -51.32 -13.61
N LEU A 490 -29.36 -51.74 -12.38
CA LEU A 490 -29.61 -53.15 -12.04
C LEU A 490 -30.93 -53.64 -12.65
N THR A 491 -32.00 -52.84 -12.59
CA THR A 491 -33.28 -53.20 -13.21
C THR A 491 -33.15 -53.30 -14.73
N GLU A 492 -32.48 -52.35 -15.39
CA GLU A 492 -32.21 -52.41 -16.83
C GLU A 492 -31.34 -53.63 -17.22
N ALA A 493 -30.38 -54.00 -16.38
CA ALA A 493 -29.55 -55.19 -16.60
C ALA A 493 -30.38 -56.49 -16.47
N GLN A 494 -31.28 -56.56 -15.48
CA GLN A 494 -32.19 -57.69 -15.29
C GLN A 494 -33.22 -57.78 -16.42
N GLU A 495 -33.79 -56.68 -16.90
CA GLU A 495 -34.69 -56.66 -18.05
C GLU A 495 -33.99 -57.14 -19.34
N LYS A 496 -32.73 -56.73 -19.55
CA LYS A 496 -31.92 -57.24 -20.69
C LYS A 496 -31.62 -58.74 -20.56
N GLN A 497 -31.42 -59.26 -19.36
CA GLN A 497 -31.29 -60.71 -19.11
C GLN A 497 -32.60 -61.46 -19.32
N ALA A 498 -33.73 -60.91 -18.87
CA ALA A 498 -35.06 -61.49 -19.06
C ALA A 498 -35.47 -61.51 -20.54
N HIS A 499 -35.18 -60.44 -21.30
CA HIS A 499 -35.37 -60.42 -22.75
C HIS A 499 -34.49 -61.43 -23.48
N ARG A 500 -33.23 -61.63 -23.05
CA ARG A 500 -32.37 -62.70 -23.59
C ARG A 500 -32.96 -64.08 -23.31
N HIS A 501 -33.46 -64.36 -22.10
CA HIS A 501 -34.08 -65.64 -21.79
C HIS A 501 -35.43 -65.88 -22.49
N GLY A 502 -36.23 -64.83 -22.73
CA GLY A 502 -37.46 -64.91 -23.52
C GLY A 502 -37.23 -65.28 -24.99
N ILE A 503 -36.15 -64.77 -25.60
CA ILE A 503 -35.76 -65.10 -26.98
C ILE A 503 -35.26 -66.57 -27.07
N PHE A 504 -34.53 -67.05 -26.05
CA PHE A 504 -34.06 -68.44 -26.00
C PHE A 504 -35.18 -69.46 -25.73
N SER A 505 -36.24 -69.09 -25.00
CA SER A 505 -37.39 -69.99 -24.80
C SER A 505 -38.26 -70.13 -26.06
N TRP A 506 -38.33 -69.09 -26.90
CA TRP A 506 -39.00 -69.14 -28.20
C TRP A 506 -38.23 -69.99 -29.23
N LEU A 507 -36.88 -69.91 -29.23
CA LEU A 507 -36.03 -70.71 -30.11
C LEU A 507 -35.98 -72.22 -29.78
N LYS A 508 -36.35 -72.62 -28.56
CA LYS A 508 -36.46 -74.05 -28.16
C LYS A 508 -37.80 -74.71 -28.52
N LYS A 509 -38.73 -73.97 -29.14
CA LYS A 509 -40.09 -74.44 -29.47
C LYS A 509 -40.36 -74.60 -30.98
N LYS A 510 -39.32 -74.67 -31.81
CA LYS A 510 -39.44 -74.99 -33.24
C LYS A 510 -38.76 -76.30 -33.58
#